data_AF-A0A813J5K6-F1
#
_entry.id   AF-A0A813J5K6-F1
#
_cell.length_a   1.000
_cell.length_b   1.000
_cell.length_c   1.000
_cell.angle_alpha   90.00
_cell.angle_beta   90.00
_cell.angle_gamma   90.00
#
_symmetry.space_group_name_H-M   'P 1'
#
loop_
_entity.id
_entity.type
_entity.pdbx_description
1 polymer ?
#
loop_
_entity_poly.entity_id
_entity_poly.type
_entity_poly.pdbx_seq_one_letter_code
_entity_poly.pdbx_strand_id
1 'polypeptide(L)'
;VYRFYKVFKKSIGMFMYYLAIFLPVIGANIFLANCIWSPYIESLSTWGNSLYWVLLSIQHAIDVRALQRTMGAWSMFYIVYTYVIVFAFFVNAFLAIVVYAYFEVELTESSNPRFNSWNRDQWMDWALWGGVYKKLQGKEPGSSKRISAADEEEKGEDSESEEEDD
;
A
#
# COMPACT_ATOMS: atom_id res chain seq x y z
N VAL A 1 2.15 13.61 10.56
CA VAL A 1 0.98 12.75 10.24
C VAL A 1 0.44 13.03 8.85
N TYR A 2 0.21 14.29 8.47
CA TYR A 2 -0.19 14.68 7.11
C TYR A 2 0.67 14.08 6.00
N ARG A 3 2.00 14.27 6.10
CA ARG A 3 2.96 13.74 5.13
C ARG A 3 2.82 12.23 4.99
N PHE A 4 2.81 11.50 6.10
CA PHE A 4 2.61 10.05 6.10
C PHE A 4 1.30 9.62 5.44
N TYR A 5 0.19 10.34 5.68
CA TYR A 5 -1.08 10.04 5.01
C TYR A 5 -0.98 10.21 3.49
N LYS A 6 -0.36 11.29 3.02
CA LYS A 6 -0.20 11.52 1.58
C LYS A 6 0.72 10.51 0.92
N VAL A 7 1.85 10.19 1.57
CA VAL A 7 2.73 9.09 1.14
C VAL A 7 1.94 7.80 1.05
N PHE A 8 1.16 7.46 2.07
CA PHE A 8 0.33 6.25 2.10
C PHE A 8 -0.74 6.23 1.01
N LYS A 9 -1.47 7.34 0.82
CA LYS A 9 -2.50 7.47 -0.23
C LYS A 9 -1.89 7.36 -1.63
N LYS A 10 -0.70 7.89 -1.83
CA LYS A 10 0.00 7.82 -3.11
C LYS A 10 0.56 6.43 -3.36
N SER A 11 1.21 5.84 -2.36
CA SER A 11 1.76 4.49 -2.43
C SER A 11 0.67 3.44 -2.65
N ILE A 12 -0.50 3.56 -2.01
CA ILE A 12 -1.60 2.61 -2.23
C ILE A 12 -2.13 2.68 -3.67
N GLY A 13 -2.23 3.87 -4.26
CA GLY A 13 -2.63 4.02 -5.67
C GLY A 13 -1.65 3.29 -6.61
N MET A 14 -0.35 3.56 -6.48
CA MET A 14 0.69 2.88 -7.26
C MET A 14 0.74 1.38 -7.00
N PHE A 15 0.55 0.96 -5.75
CA PHE A 15 0.52 -0.45 -5.37
C PHE A 15 -0.65 -1.20 -5.98
N MET A 16 -1.83 -0.59 -6.12
CA MET A 16 -2.97 -1.23 -6.79
C MET A 16 -2.69 -1.51 -8.28
N TYR A 17 -2.00 -0.60 -8.98
CA TYR A 17 -1.55 -0.85 -10.35
C TYR A 17 -0.52 -1.98 -10.42
N TYR A 18 0.43 -2.01 -9.48
CA TYR A 18 1.39 -3.11 -9.37
C TYR A 18 0.69 -4.45 -9.09
N LEU A 19 -0.30 -4.48 -8.20
CA LEU A 19 -1.09 -5.67 -7.90
C LEU A 19 -1.82 -6.19 -9.13
N ALA A 20 -2.37 -5.33 -9.98
CA ALA A 20 -3.02 -5.77 -11.22
C ALA A 20 -2.06 -6.54 -12.15
N ILE A 21 -0.78 -6.16 -12.18
CA ILE A 21 0.27 -6.84 -12.95
C ILE A 21 0.76 -8.10 -12.22
N PHE A 22 0.84 -8.05 -10.89
CA PHE A 22 1.43 -9.12 -10.08
C PHE A 22 0.46 -10.27 -9.78
N LEU A 23 -0.84 -10.01 -9.69
CA LEU A 23 -1.86 -11.03 -9.42
C LEU A 23 -1.84 -12.20 -10.43
N PRO A 24 -1.71 -11.97 -11.76
CA PRO A 24 -1.50 -13.05 -12.71
C PRO A 24 -0.27 -13.92 -12.43
N VAL A 25 0.83 -13.32 -11.97
CA VAL A 25 2.07 -14.04 -11.64
C VAL A 25 1.88 -14.95 -10.43
N ILE A 26 1.19 -14.46 -9.39
CA ILE A 26 0.81 -15.28 -8.24
C ILE A 26 -0.19 -16.37 -8.63
N GLY A 27 -1.18 -16.04 -9.46
CA GLY A 27 -2.13 -17.02 -9.99
C GLY A 27 -1.44 -18.15 -10.75
N ALA A 28 -0.47 -17.82 -11.60
CA ALA A 28 0.35 -18.81 -12.30
C ALA A 28 1.19 -19.68 -11.35
N ASN A 29 1.75 -19.09 -10.29
CA ASN A 29 2.48 -19.84 -9.28
C ASN A 29 1.58 -20.83 -8.52
N ILE A 30 0.39 -20.39 -8.08
CA ILE A 30 -0.61 -21.24 -7.42
C ILE A 30 -1.06 -22.36 -8.35
N PHE A 31 -1.34 -22.05 -9.61
CA PHE A 31 -1.70 -23.03 -10.62
C PHE A 31 -0.60 -24.08 -10.80
N LEU A 32 0.66 -23.65 -10.95
CA LEU A 32 1.81 -24.54 -11.09
C LEU A 32 1.95 -25.47 -9.87
N ALA A 33 1.81 -24.92 -8.66
CA ALA A 33 1.88 -25.68 -7.42
C ALA A 33 0.78 -26.75 -7.35
N ASN A 34 -0.45 -26.38 -7.69
CA ASN A 34 -1.58 -27.29 -7.73
C ASN A 34 -1.36 -28.40 -8.78
N CYS A 35 -0.93 -28.06 -10.00
CA CYS A 35 -0.71 -29.05 -11.06
C CYS A 35 0.37 -30.09 -10.71
N ILE A 36 1.46 -29.69 -10.05
CA ILE A 36 2.57 -30.60 -9.73
C ILE A 36 2.25 -31.46 -8.49
N TRP A 37 1.73 -30.85 -7.42
CA TRP A 37 1.64 -31.51 -6.10
C TRP A 37 0.23 -31.91 -5.66
N SER A 38 -0.84 -31.48 -6.35
CA SER A 38 -2.22 -31.88 -6.01
C SER A 38 -2.41 -33.40 -5.87
N PRO A 39 -1.80 -34.27 -6.71
CA PRO A 39 -1.94 -35.73 -6.56
C PRO A 39 -1.23 -36.33 -5.34
N TYR A 40 -0.26 -35.62 -4.75
CA TYR A 40 0.64 -36.17 -3.73
C TYR A 40 0.44 -35.55 -2.34
N ILE A 41 -0.04 -34.32 -2.28
CA ILE A 41 -0.14 -33.54 -1.04
C ILE A 41 -1.57 -33.02 -0.90
N GLU A 42 -2.30 -33.54 0.09
CA GLU A 42 -3.69 -33.19 0.35
C GLU A 42 -3.88 -31.68 0.60
N SER A 43 -2.91 -31.02 1.24
CA SER A 43 -2.93 -29.57 1.46
C SER A 43 -2.81 -28.74 0.17
N LEU A 44 -2.49 -29.35 -0.97
CA LEU A 44 -2.43 -28.70 -2.29
C LEU A 44 -3.51 -29.23 -3.24
N SER A 45 -4.45 -30.04 -2.75
CA SER A 45 -5.51 -30.66 -3.57
C SER A 45 -6.46 -29.63 -4.18
N THR A 46 -6.77 -28.56 -3.44
CA THR A 46 -7.66 -27.48 -3.89
C THR A 46 -6.91 -26.19 -4.16
N TRP A 47 -7.47 -25.35 -5.03
CA TRP A 47 -6.93 -24.04 -5.37
C TRP A 47 -6.87 -23.10 -4.16
N GLY A 48 -7.90 -23.14 -3.30
CA GLY A 48 -7.94 -22.38 -2.06
C GLY A 48 -6.85 -22.79 -1.07
N ASN A 49 -6.62 -24.11 -0.91
CA ASN A 49 -5.54 -24.59 -0.06
C ASN A 49 -4.16 -24.25 -0.64
N SER A 50 -4.01 -24.29 -1.97
CA SER A 50 -2.77 -23.89 -2.65
C SER A 50 -2.48 -22.39 -2.46
N LEU A 51 -3.50 -21.52 -2.53
CA LEU A 51 -3.37 -20.10 -2.18
C LEU A 51 -2.95 -19.93 -0.71
N TYR A 52 -3.63 -20.61 0.22
CA TYR A 52 -3.27 -20.57 1.64
C TYR A 52 -1.83 -21.03 1.88
N TRP A 53 -1.37 -22.06 1.17
CA TRP A 53 -0.02 -22.56 1.24
C TRP A 53 1.01 -21.55 0.72
N VAL A 54 0.72 -20.84 -0.37
CA VAL A 54 1.55 -19.73 -0.86
C VAL A 54 1.58 -18.57 0.17
N LEU A 55 0.49 -18.29 0.88
CA LEU A 55 0.49 -17.29 1.97
C LEU A 55 1.36 -17.73 3.15
N LEU A 56 1.32 -19.02 3.53
CA LEU A 56 2.23 -19.58 4.54
C LEU A 56 3.71 -19.52 4.10
N SER A 57 3.98 -19.52 2.79
CA SER A 57 5.33 -19.34 2.26
C SER A 57 5.99 -18.04 2.69
N ILE A 58 5.19 -16.97 2.77
CA ILE A 58 5.64 -15.64 3.18
C ILE A 58 6.12 -15.68 4.63
N GLN A 59 5.47 -16.50 5.46
CA GLN A 59 5.83 -16.71 6.87
C GLN A 59 6.94 -17.74 7.07
N HIS A 60 7.50 -18.31 6.00
CA HIS A 60 8.47 -19.40 6.05
C HIS A 60 7.95 -20.65 6.79
N ALA A 61 6.63 -20.82 6.87
CA ALA A 61 5.95 -21.89 7.62
C ALA A 61 5.63 -23.13 6.76
N ILE A 62 6.33 -23.30 5.63
CA ILE A 62 6.11 -24.41 4.71
C ILE A 62 6.83 -25.68 5.17
N ASP A 63 6.16 -26.83 5.10
CA ASP A 63 6.81 -28.14 5.14
C ASP A 63 7.54 -28.45 3.83
N VAL A 64 8.76 -27.95 3.71
CA VAL A 64 9.65 -28.18 2.56
C VAL A 64 10.00 -29.66 2.41
N ARG A 65 9.99 -30.42 3.52
CA ARG A 65 10.37 -31.84 3.51
C ARG A 65 9.32 -32.68 2.79
N ALA A 66 8.04 -32.35 2.95
CA ALA A 66 6.94 -33.00 2.22
C ALA A 66 7.11 -32.83 0.69
N LEU A 67 7.47 -31.63 0.23
CA LEU A 67 7.73 -31.38 -1.19
C LEU A 67 8.94 -32.17 -1.68
N GLN A 68 10.08 -32.09 -0.98
CA GLN A 68 11.31 -32.76 -1.42
C GLN A 68 11.18 -34.29 -1.48
N ARG A 69 10.36 -34.90 -0.61
CA ARG A 69 10.10 -36.36 -0.63
C ARG A 69 9.32 -36.83 -1.85
N THR A 70 8.49 -35.97 -2.45
CA THR A 70 7.68 -36.34 -3.62
C THR A 70 8.45 -36.15 -4.92
N MET A 71 9.06 -34.98 -5.14
CA MET A 71 9.84 -34.67 -6.34
C MET A 71 10.99 -33.70 -6.06
N GLY A 72 12.11 -34.20 -5.51
CA GLY A 72 13.23 -33.38 -5.03
C GLY A 72 13.71 -32.28 -5.98
N ALA A 73 13.97 -32.60 -7.25
CA ALA A 73 14.48 -31.62 -8.23
C ALA A 73 13.45 -30.51 -8.53
N TRP A 74 12.20 -30.88 -8.84
CA TRP A 74 11.12 -29.93 -9.11
C TRP A 74 10.79 -29.05 -7.90
N SER A 75 10.81 -29.63 -6.71
CA SER A 75 10.60 -28.89 -5.47
C SER A 75 11.68 -27.82 -5.26
N MET A 76 12.95 -28.14 -5.52
CA MET A 76 14.04 -27.15 -5.39
C MET A 76 13.85 -25.99 -6.36
N PHE A 77 13.57 -26.26 -7.64
CA PHE A 77 13.30 -25.22 -8.63
C PHE A 77 12.11 -24.35 -8.25
N TYR A 78 11.01 -24.97 -7.81
CA TYR A 78 9.80 -24.27 -7.41
C TYR A 78 9.99 -23.40 -6.17
N ILE A 79 10.73 -23.87 -5.16
CA ILE A 79 11.05 -23.09 -3.96
C ILE A 79 11.87 -21.85 -4.33
N VAL A 80 12.92 -22.01 -5.15
CA VAL A 80 13.75 -20.88 -5.60
C VAL A 80 12.93 -19.90 -6.41
N TYR A 81 12.13 -20.39 -7.36
CA TYR A 81 11.24 -19.58 -8.19
C TYR A 81 10.23 -18.79 -7.35
N THR A 82 9.57 -19.44 -6.40
CA THR A 82 8.59 -18.80 -5.51
C THR A 82 9.25 -17.79 -4.60
N TYR A 83 10.43 -18.11 -4.06
CA TYR A 83 11.20 -17.17 -3.24
C TYR A 83 11.57 -15.91 -4.03
N VAL A 84 12.05 -16.06 -5.27
CA VAL A 84 12.37 -14.92 -6.14
C VAL A 84 11.11 -14.08 -6.43
N ILE A 85 9.99 -14.70 -6.78
CA ILE A 85 8.76 -13.96 -7.06
C ILE A 85 8.22 -13.22 -5.84
N VAL A 86 8.15 -13.90 -4.70
CA VAL A 86 7.53 -13.34 -3.48
C VAL A 86 8.47 -12.36 -2.80
N PHE A 87 9.72 -12.73 -2.54
CA PHE A 87 10.62 -11.86 -1.80
C PHE A 87 11.33 -10.86 -2.72
N ALA A 88 11.90 -11.34 -3.83
CA ALA A 88 12.71 -10.48 -4.67
C ALA A 88 11.87 -9.49 -5.48
N PHE A 89 10.67 -9.88 -5.93
CA PHE A 89 9.78 -8.99 -6.68
C PHE A 89 8.71 -8.34 -5.80
N PHE A 90 7.86 -9.09 -5.11
CA PHE A 90 6.72 -8.49 -4.40
C PHE A 90 7.13 -7.58 -3.25
N VAL A 91 7.96 -8.07 -2.32
CA VAL A 91 8.38 -7.28 -1.15
C VAL A 91 9.25 -6.09 -1.57
N ASN A 92 10.23 -6.30 -2.45
CA ASN A 92 11.09 -5.19 -2.90
C ASN A 92 10.35 -4.17 -3.76
N ALA A 93 9.42 -4.58 -4.63
CA ALA A 93 8.63 -3.63 -5.41
C ALA A 93 7.71 -2.82 -4.49
N PHE A 94 7.08 -3.45 -3.49
CA PHE A 94 6.30 -2.72 -2.49
C PHE A 94 7.15 -1.68 -1.76
N LEU A 95 8.34 -2.06 -1.29
CA LEU A 95 9.28 -1.13 -0.64
C LEU A 95 9.71 -0.01 -1.58
N ALA A 96 10.05 -0.33 -2.83
CA ALA A 96 10.44 0.66 -3.84
C ALA A 96 9.32 1.67 -4.10
N ILE A 97 8.06 1.22 -4.20
CA ILE A 97 6.89 2.08 -4.37
C ILE A 97 6.72 3.01 -3.17
N VAL A 98 6.87 2.51 -1.94
CA VAL A 98 6.76 3.32 -0.72
C VAL A 98 7.87 4.37 -0.63
N VAL A 99 9.12 3.99 -0.93
CA VAL A 99 10.28 4.90 -0.95
C VAL A 99 10.11 5.97 -2.03
N TYR A 100 9.67 5.57 -3.23
CA TYR A 100 9.39 6.51 -4.31
C TYR A 100 8.29 7.49 -3.92
N ALA A 101 7.17 7.01 -3.38
CA ALA A 101 6.08 7.86 -2.91
C ALA A 101 6.54 8.82 -1.80
N TYR A 102 7.43 8.38 -0.93
CA TYR A 102 8.01 9.20 0.13
C TYR A 102 8.82 10.37 -0.46
N PHE A 103 9.78 10.10 -1.34
CA PHE A 103 10.59 11.15 -1.95
C PHE A 103 9.76 12.10 -2.81
N GLU A 104 8.79 11.57 -3.54
CA GLU A 104 7.93 12.40 -4.37
C GLU A 104 7.10 13.36 -3.54
N VAL A 105 6.48 12.90 -2.45
CA VAL A 105 5.73 13.78 -1.53
C VAL A 105 6.67 14.79 -0.85
N GLU A 106 7.84 14.36 -0.39
CA GLU A 106 8.83 15.24 0.24
C GLU A 106 9.28 16.36 -0.72
N LEU A 107 9.54 16.04 -1.99
CA LEU A 107 9.94 17.03 -2.99
C LEU A 107 8.79 17.99 -3.35
N THR A 108 7.56 17.49 -3.46
CA THR A 108 6.42 18.34 -3.85
C THR A 108 5.89 19.21 -2.71
N GLU A 109 6.07 18.81 -1.45
CA GLU A 109 5.41 19.46 -0.30
C GLU A 109 6.34 20.07 0.73
N SER A 110 7.65 19.78 0.68
CA SER A 110 8.61 20.39 1.62
C SER A 110 8.74 21.90 1.46
N SER A 111 8.28 22.47 0.34
CA SER A 111 8.38 23.91 0.06
C SER A 111 7.47 24.78 0.92
N ASN A 112 6.38 24.25 1.49
CA ASN A 112 5.43 25.06 2.25
C ASN A 112 5.41 24.69 3.76
N PRO A 113 6.02 25.52 4.64
CA PRO A 113 6.10 25.23 6.07
C PRO A 113 4.72 25.21 6.77
N ARG A 114 3.68 25.79 6.17
CA ARG A 114 2.31 25.79 6.72
C ARG A 114 1.61 24.43 6.65
N PHE A 115 1.99 23.56 5.71
CA PHE A 115 1.39 22.22 5.59
C PHE A 115 1.96 21.19 6.57
N ASN A 116 2.89 21.58 7.45
CA ASN A 116 3.58 20.64 8.32
C ASN A 116 2.79 20.22 9.56
N SER A 117 1.84 21.04 10.01
CA SER A 117 1.07 20.79 11.24
C SER A 117 -0.40 20.49 10.93
N TRP A 118 -0.88 19.35 11.42
CA TRP A 118 -2.31 19.06 11.46
C TRP A 118 -2.93 19.58 12.75
N ASN A 119 -4.08 20.22 12.62
CA ASN A 119 -4.91 20.52 13.77
C ASN A 119 -5.51 19.22 14.35
N ARG A 120 -5.82 19.23 15.65
CA ARG A 120 -6.41 18.07 16.35
C ARG A 120 -7.64 17.52 15.62
N ASP A 121 -8.46 18.41 15.06
CA ASP A 121 -9.66 18.05 14.31
C ASP A 121 -9.34 17.29 13.02
N GLN A 122 -8.35 17.76 12.25
CA GLN A 122 -7.85 17.08 11.04
C GLN A 122 -7.28 15.70 11.36
N TRP A 123 -6.61 15.58 12.50
CA TRP A 123 -6.09 14.30 12.97
C TRP A 123 -7.22 13.32 13.33
N MET A 124 -8.27 13.77 14.03
CA MET A 124 -9.41 12.94 14.40
C MET A 124 -10.26 12.53 13.18
N ASP A 125 -10.47 13.45 12.24
CA ASP A 125 -11.18 13.18 10.97
C ASP A 125 -10.44 12.13 10.13
N TRP A 126 -9.12 12.10 10.21
CA TRP A 126 -8.30 11.08 9.56
C TRP A 126 -8.26 9.74 10.31
N ALA A 127 -8.06 9.77 11.62
CA ALA A 127 -7.82 8.57 12.42
C ALA A 127 -9.09 7.73 12.66
N LEU A 128 -10.27 8.35 12.60
CA LEU A 128 -11.54 7.72 12.95
C LEU A 128 -12.33 7.35 11.69
N TRP A 129 -13.05 6.24 11.76
CA TRP A 129 -14.06 5.92 10.75
C TRP A 129 -15.12 7.03 10.69
N GLY A 130 -15.59 7.41 9.50
CA GLY A 130 -16.43 8.60 9.31
C GLY A 130 -17.68 8.63 10.21
N GLY A 131 -18.29 7.48 10.49
CA GLY A 131 -19.40 7.37 11.44
C GLY A 131 -19.02 7.66 12.90
N VAL A 132 -17.83 7.24 13.33
CA VAL A 132 -17.30 7.50 14.68
C VAL A 132 -16.92 8.96 14.84
N TYR A 133 -16.26 9.54 13.82
CA TYR A 133 -15.94 10.97 13.78
C TYR A 133 -17.20 11.83 13.88
N LYS A 134 -18.22 11.56 13.06
CA LYS A 134 -19.50 12.27 13.07
C LYS A 134 -20.18 12.20 14.43
N LYS A 135 -20.12 11.05 15.11
CA LYS A 135 -20.71 10.87 16.44
C LYS A 135 -19.95 11.62 17.54
N LEU A 136 -18.63 11.75 17.45
CA LEU A 136 -17.80 12.41 18.47
C LEU A 136 -17.72 13.93 18.30
N GLN A 137 -17.60 14.43 17.07
CA GLN A 137 -17.41 15.85 16.76
C GLN A 137 -18.70 16.56 16.32
N GLY A 138 -19.74 15.81 15.92
CA GLY A 138 -20.96 16.39 15.35
C GLY A 138 -20.78 17.02 13.97
N LYS A 139 -19.58 16.93 13.38
CA LYS A 139 -19.25 17.44 12.05
C LYS A 139 -19.34 16.35 11.00
N GLU A 140 -19.56 16.75 9.74
CA GLU A 140 -19.47 15.79 8.63
C GLU A 140 -18.03 15.37 8.36
N PRO A 141 -17.77 14.08 8.05
CA PRO A 141 -16.43 13.60 7.74
C PRO A 141 -15.86 14.34 6.52
N GLY A 142 -14.61 14.80 6.63
CA GLY A 142 -13.94 15.62 5.61
C GLY A 142 -14.14 17.14 5.76
N SER A 143 -14.96 17.61 6.71
CA SER A 143 -15.14 19.04 6.98
C SER A 143 -13.85 19.75 7.39
N SER A 144 -12.93 19.03 8.05
CA SER A 144 -11.65 19.56 8.53
C SER A 144 -10.68 19.98 7.42
N LYS A 145 -10.91 19.49 6.18
CA LYS A 145 -10.08 19.79 5.00
C LYS A 145 -10.47 21.10 4.32
N ARG A 146 -11.71 21.57 4.49
CA ARG A 146 -12.21 22.79 3.82
C ARG A 146 -11.63 24.06 4.41
N ILE A 147 -11.35 24.07 5.72
CA ILE A 147 -10.90 25.27 6.43
C ILE A 147 -9.55 25.76 5.90
N SER A 148 -8.62 24.85 5.60
CA SER A 148 -7.29 25.24 5.09
C SER A 148 -7.30 25.77 3.64
N ALA A 149 -8.31 25.43 2.82
CA ALA A 149 -8.40 25.93 1.44
C ALA A 149 -9.12 27.30 1.38
N ALA A 150 -10.13 27.51 2.24
CA ALA A 150 -10.83 28.80 2.31
C ALA A 150 -9.93 29.91 2.88
N ASP A 151 -9.07 29.60 3.86
CA ASP A 151 -8.09 30.57 4.40
C ASP A 151 -6.97 30.95 3.39
N GLU A 152 -6.81 30.19 2.29
CA GLU A 152 -5.83 30.46 1.23
C GLU A 152 -6.37 31.42 0.16
N GLU A 153 -7.66 31.38 -0.15
CA GLU A 153 -8.28 32.33 -1.10
C GLU A 153 -8.44 33.73 -0.49
N GLU A 154 -8.70 33.84 0.82
CA GLU A 154 -8.97 35.14 1.47
C GLU A 154 -7.71 35.98 1.79
N LYS A 155 -6.50 35.46 1.58
CA LYS A 155 -5.23 36.19 1.84
C LYS A 155 -4.45 36.60 0.59
N GLY A 156 -4.99 36.33 -0.60
CA GLY A 156 -4.32 36.58 -1.87
C GLY A 156 -4.69 37.88 -2.57
N GLU A 157 -5.74 38.59 -2.16
CA GLU A 157 -6.34 39.66 -2.98
C GLU A 157 -6.14 41.10 -2.48
N ASP A 158 -5.48 41.36 -1.34
CA ASP A 158 -5.57 42.68 -0.68
C ASP A 158 -4.25 43.47 -0.51
N SER A 159 -3.25 43.31 -1.40
CA SER A 159 -2.03 44.14 -1.30
C SER A 159 -1.42 44.60 -2.63
N GLU A 160 -2.23 44.97 -3.61
CA GLU A 160 -1.79 45.94 -4.64
C GLU A 160 -2.37 47.31 -4.28
N SER A 161 -1.87 47.89 -3.17
CA SER A 161 -2.08 49.30 -2.86
C SER A 161 -1.23 50.13 -3.82
N GLU A 162 -1.90 50.68 -4.83
CA GLU A 162 -1.78 52.06 -5.33
C GLU A 162 -0.50 52.80 -4.90
N GLU A 163 0.53 52.76 -5.75
CA GLU A 163 1.49 53.86 -5.86
C GLU A 163 1.06 54.71 -7.08
N GLU A 164 0.14 55.65 -6.85
CA GLU A 164 -0.08 56.81 -7.71
C GLU A 164 0.81 57.98 -7.22
N ASP A 165 1.54 58.52 -8.21
CA ASP A 165 1.97 59.91 -8.40
C ASP A 165 2.96 60.59 -7.43
N ASP A 166 4.19 60.80 -7.94
CA ASP A 166 4.78 62.13 -8.22
C ASP A 166 5.98 62.05 -9.19
#